data_AF-A0A258HV24-F1
#
_entry.id   AF-A0A258HV24-F1
#
_cell.length_a   1.000
_cell.length_b   1.000
_cell.length_c   1.000
_cell.angle_alpha   90.00
_cell.angle_beta   90.00
_cell.angle_gamma   90.00
#
_symmetry.space_group_name_H-M   'P 1'
#
loop_
_entity.id
_entity.type
_entity.pdbx_description
1 polymer ?
#
loop_
_entity_poly.entity_id
_entity_poly.type
_entity_poly.pdbx_seq_one_letter_code
_entity_poly.pdbx_strand_id
1 'polypeptide(L)' 'MQKPELEPSQISEIIELALSDTVSFAHIRAMHGLGPDAVKALMRGQLKPGSYRAWRKRVRQFSDRRAVYK' A
#
# COMPACT_ATOMS: atom_id res chain seq x y z
N MET A 1 19.68 10.75 -3.07
CA MET A 1 18.95 9.47 -2.95
C MET A 1 17.94 9.41 -4.08
N GLN A 2 18.08 8.45 -5.00
CA GLN A 2 17.20 8.34 -6.17
C GLN A 2 15.79 8.00 -5.70
N LYS A 3 14.85 8.90 -5.94
CA LYS A 3 13.43 8.58 -5.93
C LYS A 3 13.25 7.59 -7.09
N PRO A 4 12.81 6.33 -6.87
CA PRO A 4 12.52 5.47 -8.00
C PRO A 4 11.51 6.24 -8.86
N GLU A 5 11.89 6.53 -10.11
CA GLU A 5 11.03 7.14 -11.11
C GLU A 5 9.97 6.07 -11.41
N LEU A 6 8.97 5.99 -10.54
CA LEU A 6 7.86 5.06 -10.72
C LEU A 6 7.06 5.61 -11.89
N GLU A 7 6.97 4.81 -12.94
CA GLU A 7 6.15 5.15 -14.09
C GLU A 7 4.70 5.36 -13.62
N PRO A 8 3.93 6.29 -14.24
CA PRO A 8 2.53 6.53 -13.87
C PRO A 8 1.70 5.24 -13.84
N SER A 9 1.99 4.29 -14.74
CA SER A 9 1.34 2.97 -14.77
C SER A 9 1.66 2.13 -13.52
N GLN A 10 2.91 2.15 -13.05
CA GLN A 10 3.29 1.44 -11.84
C GLN A 10 2.62 2.06 -10.61
N ILE A 11 2.52 3.40 -10.57
CA ILE A 11 1.81 4.09 -9.48
C ILE A 11 0.35 3.65 -9.43
N SER A 12 -0.35 3.63 -10.55
CA SER A 12 -1.74 3.17 -10.64
C SER A 12 -1.88 1.72 -10.19
N GLU A 13 -0.99 0.83 -10.64
CA GLU A 13 -0.97 -0.57 -10.24
C GLU A 13 -0.75 -0.73 -8.73
N ILE A 14 0.22 -0.03 -8.14
CA ILE A 14 0.47 -0.06 -6.69
C ILE A 14 -0.76 0.45 -5.93
N ILE A 15 -1.46 1.47 -6.43
CA ILE A 15 -2.69 1.99 -5.79
C ILE A 15 -3.79 0.93 -5.84
N GLU A 16 -4.01 0.29 -6.99
CA GLU A 16 -5.01 -0.79 -7.14
C GLU A 16 -4.72 -1.95 -6.19
N LEU A 17 -3.47 -2.42 -6.18
CA LEU A 17 -3.01 -3.47 -5.29
C LEU A 17 -3.15 -3.08 -3.82
N ALA A 18 -2.80 -1.85 -3.45
CA ALA A 18 -2.91 -1.38 -2.08
C ALA A 18 -4.37 -1.19 -1.63
N LEU A 19 -5.29 -0.90 -2.55
CA LEU A 19 -6.72 -0.81 -2.28
C LEU A 19 -7.38 -2.18 -2.16
N SER A 20 -6.78 -3.21 -2.74
CA SER A 20 -7.24 -4.60 -2.66
C SER A 20 -7.11 -5.17 -1.25
N ASP A 21 -8.18 -5.79 -0.79
CA ASP A 21 -8.24 -6.46 0.51
C ASP A 21 -7.51 -7.83 0.53
N THR A 22 -7.17 -8.37 -0.64
CA THR A 22 -6.50 -9.68 -0.75
C THR A 22 -4.97 -9.57 -0.85
N VAL A 23 -4.46 -8.40 -1.23
CA VAL A 23 -3.04 -8.18 -1.48
C VAL A 23 -2.34 -7.68 -0.21
N SER A 24 -1.18 -8.27 0.08
CA SER A 24 -0.35 -7.84 1.21
C SER A 24 0.74 -6.86 0.76
N PHE A 25 1.25 -6.03 1.68
CA PHE A 25 2.42 -5.21 1.39
C PHE A 25 3.66 -6.04 1.04
N ALA A 26 3.76 -7.30 1.49
CA ALA A 26 4.84 -8.19 1.10
C ALA A 26 4.77 -8.52 -0.40
N HIS A 27 3.57 -8.70 -0.95
CA HIS A 27 3.37 -8.92 -2.38
C HIS A 27 3.73 -7.68 -3.20
N ILE A 28 3.28 -6.50 -2.77
CA ILE A 28 3.66 -5.22 -3.42
C ILE A 28 5.18 -5.01 -3.37
N ARG A 29 5.84 -5.37 -2.25
CA ARG A 29 7.29 -5.31 -2.13
C ARG A 29 7.99 -6.29 -3.07
N ALA A 30 7.45 -7.49 -3.26
CA ALA A 30 8.02 -8.48 -4.16
C ALA A 30 7.95 -8.04 -5.63
N MET A 31 6.86 -7.37 -6.03
CA MET A 31 6.68 -6.92 -7.43
C MET A 31 7.36 -5.58 -7.73
N HIS A 32 7.25 -4.60 -6.83
CA HIS A 32 7.71 -3.22 -7.08
C HIS A 32 8.90 -2.80 -6.20
N GLY A 33 9.40 -3.67 -5.32
CA GLY A 33 10.46 -3.31 -4.37
C GLY A 33 10.02 -2.35 -3.26
N LEU A 34 8.74 -1.95 -3.22
CA LEU A 34 8.23 -0.96 -2.28
C LEU A 34 7.84 -1.56 -0.94
N GLY A 35 8.50 -1.10 0.11
CA GLY A 35 8.12 -1.44 1.48
C GLY A 35 6.79 -0.81 1.90
N PRO A 36 6.17 -1.31 2.99
CA PRO A 36 4.89 -0.80 3.49
C PRO A 36 4.86 0.71 3.71
N ASP A 37 5.95 1.30 4.18
CA ASP A 37 6.00 2.74 4.47
C ASP A 37 6.06 3.59 3.20
N ALA A 38 6.75 3.12 2.16
CA ALA A 38 6.75 3.76 0.85
C ALA A 38 5.35 3.72 0.23
N VAL A 39 4.66 2.58 0.32
CA VAL A 39 3.27 2.46 -0.15
C VAL A 39 2.32 3.39 0.63
N LYS A 40 2.46 3.47 1.96
CA LYS A 40 1.66 4.42 2.78
C LYS A 40 1.91 5.87 2.37
N ALA A 41 3.17 6.24 2.11
CA ALA A 41 3.53 7.58 1.66
C ALA A 41 2.93 7.90 0.29
N LEU A 42 3.00 6.95 -0.65
CA LEU A 42 2.38 7.05 -1.97
C LEU A 42 0.85 7.23 -1.84
N MET A 43 0.19 6.36 -1.10
CA MET A 43 -1.26 6.41 -0.88
C MET A 43 -1.73 7.71 -0.23
N ARG A 44 -0.92 8.30 0.66
CA ARG A 44 -1.21 9.60 1.29
C ARG A 44 -1.19 10.75 0.29
N GLY A 45 -0.34 10.69 -0.74
CA GLY A 45 -0.28 11.69 -1.80
C GLY A 45 -1.38 11.53 -2.86
N GLN A 46 -1.87 10.30 -3.04
CA GLN A 46 -2.82 9.96 -4.11
C GLN A 46 -4.28 10.03 -3.65
N LEU A 47 -4.57 9.66 -2.40
CA LEU A 47 -5.92 9.66 -1.88
C LEU A 47 -6.30 10.98 -1.19
N LYS A 48 -7.58 11.35 -1.31
CA LYS A 48 -8.17 12.40 -0.47
C LYS A 48 -8.03 12.04 1.01
N PRO A 49 -7.90 13.02 1.93
CA PRO A 49 -7.69 12.76 3.36
C PRO A 49 -8.71 11.81 3.99
N GLY A 50 -10.00 11.92 3.61
CA GLY A 50 -11.06 11.02 4.09
C GLY A 50 -10.87 9.57 3.62
N SER A 51 -10.61 9.38 2.33
CA SER A 51 -10.35 8.05 1.74
C SER A 51 -9.10 7.40 2.32
N TYR A 52 -8.04 8.17 2.53
CA TYR A 52 -6.82 7.68 3.18
C TYR A 52 -7.08 7.19 4.62
N ARG A 53 -7.89 7.93 5.41
CA ARG A 53 -8.29 7.51 6.76
C ARG A 53 -9.08 6.20 6.73
N ALA A 54 -10.03 6.06 5.80
CA ALA A 54 -10.81 4.83 5.64
C ALA A 54 -9.93 3.64 5.24
N TRP A 55 -9.03 3.83 4.27
CA TRP A 55 -8.05 2.82 3.86
C TRP A 55 -7.14 2.40 5.04
N ARG A 56 -6.63 3.35 5.83
CA ARG A 56 -5.82 3.05 7.01
C ARG A 56 -6.56 2.21 8.06
N LYS A 57 -7.86 2.41 8.23
CA LYS A 57 -8.68 1.55 9.10
C LYS A 57 -8.73 0.11 8.58
N ARG A 58 -8.94 -0.08 7.27
CA ARG A 58 -8.92 -1.42 6.63
C ARG A 58 -7.56 -2.10 6.78
N VAL A 59 -6.48 -1.40 6.49
CA VAL A 59 -5.10 -1.93 6.63
C VAL A 59 -4.81 -2.42 8.06
N ARG A 60 -5.29 -1.68 9.07
CA ARG A 60 -5.14 -2.08 10.48
C ARG A 60 -5.91 -3.37 10.77
N GLN A 61 -7.19 -3.45 10.36
CA GLN A 61 -8.00 -4.66 10.52
C GLN A 61 -7.38 -5.88 9.82
N PHE A 62 -6.75 -5.68 8.67
CA PHE A 62 -6.03 -6.73 7.95
C PHE A 62 -4.72 -7.15 8.62
N SER A 63 -4.00 -6.21 9.23
CA SER A 63 -2.78 -6.52 9.98
C SER A 63 -3.10 -7.30 11.25
N ASP A 64 -4.18 -6.93 11.96
CA ASP A 64 -4.65 -7.61 13.17
C ASP A 64 -5.06 -9.07 12.86
N ARG A 65 -5.66 -9.34 11.69
CA ARG A 65 -6.00 -10.70 11.25
C ARG A 65 -4.79 -11.61 11.02
N ARG A 66 -3.65 -11.06 10.61
CA ARG A 66 -2.43 -11.85 10.28
C ARG A 66 -1.46 -12.01 11.45
N ALA A 67 -1.62 -11.24 12.53
CA ALA A 67 -0.86 -11.43 13.77
C ALA A 67 -1.18 -12.76 14.49
N VAL A 68 -2.21 -13.49 14.05
CA VAL A 68 -2.72 -14.72 14.70
C VAL A 68 -1.99 -15.99 14.24
N TYR A 69 -1.09 -15.94 13.24
CA TYR A 69 -0.26 -17.11 12.91
C TYR A 69 1.14 -16.93 13.49
N LYS A 70 1.36 -17.52 14.67
CA LYS A 70 2.69 -17.86 15.19
C LYS A 70 2.73 -19.35 15.48
#